data_AF-A0A351HAX3-F1
#
_entry.id   AF-A0A351HAX3-F1
#
_cell.length_a   1.000
_cell.length_b   1.000
_cell.length_c   1.000
_cell.angle_alpha   90.00
_cell.angle_beta   90.00
_cell.angle_gamma   90.00
#
_symmetry.space_group_name_H-M   'P 1'
#
loop_
_entity.id
_entity.type
_entity.pdbx_description
1 polymer ?
#
loop_
_entity_poly.entity_id
_entity_poly.type
_entity_poly.pdbx_seq_one_letter_code
_entity_poly.pdbx_strand_id
1 'polypeptide(L)'
;MRKIILGFLVMLILVLPCSALFSVETEMPVVQPPMVVTTMGQSPGALMFRLVCTRSQIACVQEDLLTAEQLSEMAAGENAPKTLVITTGTSLKGMGAAGIDMNFEVKRVEALISKAKELGMTIIGAHIEGMARRVDSTDERSINTVIPKSDLILVIADSDSDGFFTNYSEKNGIPLIKVKESLDIGPALKELFESE
;
A
#
# COMPACT_ATOMS: atom_id res chain seq x y z
N MET A 1 9.50 -69.86 -25.87
CA MET A 1 10.96 -69.90 -26.18
C MET A 1 11.25 -68.66 -27.03
N ARG A 2 11.79 -67.54 -26.52
CA ARG A 2 13.17 -67.23 -26.07
C ARG A 2 13.87 -66.36 -27.15
N LYS A 3 14.44 -65.22 -26.70
CA LYS A 3 15.37 -64.26 -27.36
C LYS A 3 14.68 -63.14 -28.15
N ILE A 4 14.57 -61.86 -27.71
CA ILE A 4 15.56 -60.87 -27.23
C ILE A 4 16.79 -60.77 -28.14
N ILE A 5 16.95 -59.62 -28.80
CA ILE A 5 18.17 -58.80 -29.06
C ILE A 5 17.69 -57.64 -29.98
N LEU A 6 17.46 -56.42 -29.47
CA LEU A 6 18.45 -55.38 -29.14
C LEU A 6 18.93 -54.62 -30.40
N GLY A 7 18.56 -53.34 -30.48
CA GLY A 7 19.01 -52.45 -31.55
C GLY A 7 18.49 -51.02 -31.39
N PHE A 8 18.99 -50.35 -30.35
CA PHE A 8 19.03 -48.90 -30.15
C PHE A 8 18.76 -48.04 -31.41
N LEU A 9 17.68 -47.25 -31.40
CA LEU A 9 17.65 -45.99 -32.12
C LEU A 9 16.90 -44.93 -31.29
N VAL A 10 17.66 -44.35 -30.37
CA VAL A 10 17.70 -42.91 -30.07
C VAL A 10 16.32 -42.25 -29.85
N MET A 11 15.87 -42.33 -28.61
CA MET A 11 15.52 -41.18 -27.76
C MET A 11 15.64 -39.80 -28.44
N LEU A 12 14.52 -39.24 -28.88
CA LEU A 12 14.32 -37.78 -28.85
C LEU A 12 12.96 -37.50 -28.21
N ILE A 13 12.99 -37.52 -26.89
CA ILE A 13 12.02 -36.88 -26.01
C ILE A 13 12.12 -35.38 -26.33
N LEU A 14 11.24 -34.87 -27.18
CA LEU A 14 10.94 -33.44 -27.22
C LEU A 14 9.72 -33.20 -26.32
N VAL A 15 9.91 -33.42 -25.02
CA VAL A 15 9.02 -32.86 -24.02
C VAL A 15 9.31 -31.36 -24.06
N LEU A 16 8.49 -30.60 -24.79
CA LEU A 16 8.39 -29.17 -24.55
C LEU A 16 7.96 -29.03 -23.09
N PRO A 17 8.79 -28.44 -22.21
CA PRO A 17 8.23 -27.86 -21.01
C PRO A 17 7.52 -26.60 -21.49
N CYS A 18 6.22 -26.71 -21.74
CA CYS A 18 5.35 -25.55 -21.74
C CYS A 18 5.34 -25.05 -20.29
N SER A 19 6.39 -24.32 -19.90
CA SER A 19 6.39 -23.49 -18.72
C SER A 19 5.37 -22.40 -18.97
N ALA A 20 4.09 -22.71 -18.69
CA ALA A 20 3.07 -21.71 -18.50
C ALA A 20 3.62 -20.80 -17.40
N LEU A 21 4.12 -19.63 -17.80
CA LEU A 21 4.29 -18.50 -16.93
C LEU A 21 2.89 -18.15 -16.45
N PHE A 22 2.50 -18.70 -15.31
CA PHE A 22 1.34 -18.22 -14.58
C PHE A 22 1.69 -16.80 -14.14
N SER A 23 1.31 -15.82 -14.94
CA SER A 23 1.22 -14.44 -14.49
C SER A 23 0.09 -14.45 -13.47
N VAL A 24 0.42 -14.38 -12.18
CA VAL A 24 -0.58 -14.10 -11.14
C VAL A 24 -1.02 -12.67 -11.41
N GLU A 25 -2.20 -12.52 -12.01
CA GLU A 25 -2.83 -11.21 -12.14
C GLU A 25 -3.23 -10.79 -10.73
N THR A 26 -2.49 -9.83 -10.17
CA THR A 26 -2.77 -9.30 -8.84
C THR A 26 -4.07 -8.52 -8.91
N GLU A 27 -5.14 -9.09 -8.36
CA GLU A 27 -6.44 -8.43 -8.29
C GLU A 27 -6.33 -7.13 -7.48
N MET A 28 -6.91 -6.05 -8.01
CA MET A 28 -6.98 -4.76 -7.32
C MET A 28 -7.96 -4.87 -6.15
N PRO A 29 -7.61 -4.39 -4.94
CA PRO A 29 -8.55 -4.41 -3.83
C PRO A 29 -9.69 -3.42 -4.07
N VAL A 30 -10.86 -3.75 -3.54
CA VAL A 30 -11.99 -2.82 -3.51
C VAL A 30 -11.65 -1.66 -2.58
N VAL A 31 -11.69 -0.44 -3.10
CA VAL A 31 -11.48 0.78 -2.31
C VAL A 31 -12.79 1.53 -2.21
N GLN A 32 -13.16 2.00 -1.02
CA GLN A 32 -14.45 2.64 -0.79
C GLN A 32 -14.34 3.85 0.16
N PRO A 33 -15.03 4.96 -0.15
CA PRO A 33 -15.30 5.98 0.86
C PRO A 33 -16.43 5.53 1.82
N PRO A 34 -16.54 6.10 3.04
CA PRO A 34 -15.66 7.10 3.62
C PRO A 34 -14.26 6.53 3.93
N MET A 35 -13.23 7.36 3.80
CA MET A 35 -11.85 7.00 4.11
C MET A 35 -11.39 7.72 5.37
N VAL A 36 -10.43 7.14 6.09
CA VAL A 36 -9.66 7.84 7.12
C VAL A 36 -8.18 7.81 6.75
N VAL A 37 -7.50 8.95 6.88
CA VAL A 37 -6.06 9.05 6.60
C VAL A 37 -5.28 9.52 7.82
N THR A 38 -4.14 8.89 8.08
CA THR A 38 -3.13 9.31 9.06
C THR A 38 -1.75 9.23 8.42
N THR A 39 -0.79 9.98 8.98
CA THR A 39 0.63 9.83 8.65
C THR A 39 1.34 8.94 9.66
N MET A 40 2.32 8.14 9.21
CA MET A 40 3.40 7.62 10.04
C MET A 40 4.63 8.51 9.87
N GLY A 41 5.07 9.21 10.92
CA GLY A 41 6.24 10.10 10.86
C GLY A 41 5.97 11.61 10.85
N GLN A 42 4.71 12.03 11.00
CA GLN A 42 4.30 13.43 11.18
C GLN A 42 4.71 14.40 10.05
N SER A 43 4.75 13.89 8.82
CA SER A 43 4.87 14.67 7.58
C SER A 43 3.49 15.13 7.05
N PRO A 44 3.44 16.09 6.11
CA PRO A 44 2.16 16.62 5.57
C PRO A 44 1.36 15.65 4.69
N GLY A 45 1.81 14.41 4.47
CA GLY A 45 1.17 13.43 3.59
C GLY A 45 -0.34 13.26 3.83
N ALA A 46 -0.79 13.03 5.06
CA ALA A 46 -2.22 12.87 5.35
C ALA A 46 -3.05 14.11 4.99
N LEU A 47 -2.52 15.32 5.25
CA LEU A 47 -3.16 16.57 4.85
C LEU A 47 -3.24 16.70 3.33
N MET A 48 -2.16 16.36 2.61
CA MET A 48 -2.15 16.37 1.14
C MET A 48 -3.19 15.41 0.58
N PHE A 49 -3.26 14.19 1.11
CA PHE A 49 -4.23 13.19 0.69
C PHE A 49 -5.67 13.66 0.93
N ARG A 50 -5.99 14.13 2.13
CA ARG A 50 -7.32 14.66 2.49
C ARG A 50 -7.72 15.84 1.58
N LEU A 51 -6.79 16.73 1.26
CA LEU A 51 -7.05 17.85 0.35
C LEU A 51 -7.40 17.37 -1.06
N VAL A 52 -6.71 16.35 -1.57
CA VAL A 52 -7.02 15.76 -2.87
C VAL A 52 -8.38 15.07 -2.86
N CYS A 53 -8.69 14.31 -1.81
CA CYS A 53 -10.02 13.71 -1.63
C CYS A 53 -11.12 14.78 -1.60
N THR A 54 -10.91 15.86 -0.85
CA THR A 54 -11.85 16.99 -0.77
C THR A 54 -12.11 17.60 -2.14
N ARG A 55 -11.05 17.90 -2.90
CA ARG A 55 -11.16 18.45 -4.27
C ARG A 55 -11.88 17.49 -5.22
N SER A 56 -11.74 16.19 -4.98
CA SER A 56 -12.34 15.12 -5.78
C SER A 56 -13.71 14.70 -5.28
N GLN A 57 -14.25 15.36 -4.25
CA GLN A 57 -15.54 15.04 -3.62
C GLN A 57 -15.59 13.59 -3.08
N ILE A 58 -14.46 13.09 -2.59
CA ILE A 58 -14.34 11.79 -1.92
C ILE A 58 -14.41 12.03 -0.42
N ALA A 59 -15.33 11.34 0.27
CA ALA A 59 -15.44 11.44 1.72
C ALA A 59 -14.17 10.89 2.38
N CYS A 60 -13.39 11.76 3.00
CA CYS A 60 -12.15 11.41 3.67
C CYS A 60 -11.92 12.36 4.86
N VAL A 61 -11.65 11.78 6.02
CA VAL A 61 -11.24 12.52 7.22
C VAL A 61 -9.75 12.27 7.50
N GLN A 62 -9.06 13.31 7.95
CA GLN A 62 -7.69 13.20 8.43
C GLN A 62 -7.74 13.12 9.95
N GLU A 63 -7.07 12.13 10.52
CA GLU A 63 -6.88 12.01 11.97
C GLU A 63 -5.39 11.84 12.26
N ASP A 64 -4.78 12.90 12.77
CA ASP A 64 -3.38 12.86 13.16
C ASP A 64 -3.23 12.00 14.42
N LEU A 65 -2.23 11.12 14.41
CA LEU A 65 -1.99 10.17 15.51
C LEU A 65 -3.15 9.21 15.76
N LEU A 66 -3.93 8.91 14.73
CA LEU A 66 -5.03 7.95 14.81
C LEU A 66 -4.58 6.66 15.52
N THR A 67 -5.32 6.31 16.55
CA THR A 67 -5.11 5.11 17.36
C THR A 67 -6.09 4.00 16.96
N ALA A 68 -5.78 2.76 17.33
CA ALA A 68 -6.68 1.63 17.12
C ALA A 68 -8.02 1.77 17.86
N GLU A 69 -8.02 2.43 19.03
CA GLU A 69 -9.24 2.70 19.81
C GLU A 69 -10.14 3.68 19.07
N GLN A 70 -9.60 4.83 18.66
CA GLN A 70 -10.33 5.82 17.85
C GLN A 70 -10.84 5.21 16.53
N LEU A 71 -10.04 4.38 15.85
CA LEU A 71 -10.50 3.70 14.63
C LEU A 71 -11.71 2.79 14.92
N SER A 72 -11.72 2.10 16.06
CA SER A 72 -12.84 1.25 16.48
C SER A 72 -14.10 2.08 16.76
N GLU A 73 -13.96 3.22 17.42
CA GLU A 73 -15.06 4.16 17.68
C GLU A 73 -15.63 4.72 16.38
N MET A 74 -14.76 5.13 15.44
CA MET A 74 -15.18 5.60 14.12
C MET A 74 -15.95 4.51 13.35
N ALA A 75 -15.48 3.26 13.42
CA ALA A 75 -16.12 2.13 12.74
C ALA A 75 -17.50 1.76 13.31
N ALA A 76 -17.81 2.17 14.54
CA ALA A 76 -19.13 1.99 15.14
C ALA A 76 -20.13 3.11 14.81
N GLY A 77 -19.67 4.20 14.18
CA GLY A 77 -20.50 5.34 13.82
C GLY A 77 -21.20 5.22 12.46
N GLU A 78 -22.13 6.14 12.18
CA GLU A 78 -22.91 6.18 10.93
C GLU A 78 -22.05 6.42 9.68
N ASN A 79 -20.90 7.07 9.81
CA ASN A 79 -19.94 7.34 8.73
C ASN A 79 -18.67 6.49 8.87
N ALA A 80 -18.83 5.22 9.25
CA ALA A 80 -17.74 4.28 9.46
C ALA A 80 -16.80 4.21 8.25
N PRO A 81 -15.49 4.47 8.42
CA PRO A 81 -14.54 4.39 7.32
C PRO A 81 -14.46 2.96 6.77
N LYS A 82 -14.35 2.84 5.45
CA LYS A 82 -14.18 1.56 4.73
C LYS A 82 -12.74 1.34 4.29
N THR A 83 -11.97 2.42 4.19
CA THR A 83 -10.56 2.38 3.82
C THR A 83 -9.73 3.19 4.81
N LEU A 84 -8.67 2.56 5.33
CA LEU A 84 -7.62 3.20 6.08
C LEU A 84 -6.46 3.54 5.13
N VAL A 85 -6.06 4.81 5.11
CA VAL A 85 -4.89 5.27 4.36
C VAL A 85 -3.80 5.67 5.35
N ILE A 86 -2.60 5.12 5.17
CA ILE A 86 -1.44 5.47 5.97
C ILE A 86 -0.39 6.04 5.03
N THR A 87 -0.11 7.34 5.13
CA THR A 87 0.98 7.96 4.38
C THR A 87 2.30 7.72 5.10
N THR A 88 3.33 7.41 4.33
CA THR A 88 4.72 7.20 4.76
C THR A 88 5.58 8.41 4.38
N GLY A 89 6.71 8.55 5.06
CA GLY A 89 7.55 9.74 5.03
C GLY A 89 7.56 10.45 6.39
N THR A 90 8.72 11.00 6.75
CA THR A 90 8.92 11.56 8.08
C THR A 90 9.28 13.04 8.05
N SER A 91 8.98 13.74 9.14
CA SER A 91 9.43 15.10 9.40
C SER A 91 10.04 15.16 10.78
N LEU A 92 11.38 15.21 10.87
CA LEU A 92 12.08 15.30 12.17
C LEU A 92 11.59 16.50 13.00
N LYS A 93 11.28 17.62 12.34
CA LYS A 93 10.67 18.79 12.99
C LYS A 93 9.24 18.48 13.49
N GLY A 94 8.42 17.82 12.67
CA GLY A 94 7.06 17.43 13.03
C GLY A 94 7.03 16.48 14.22
N MET A 95 7.85 15.42 14.16
CA MET A 95 8.02 14.46 15.25
C MET A 95 8.53 15.11 16.54
N GLY A 96 9.53 16.01 16.44
CA GLY A 96 10.04 16.76 17.58
C GLY A 96 8.98 17.67 18.22
N ALA A 97 8.16 18.34 17.40
CA ALA A 97 7.07 19.19 17.89
C ALA A 97 5.93 18.38 18.54
N ALA A 98 5.66 17.18 18.04
CA ALA A 98 4.67 16.27 18.61
C ALA A 98 5.18 15.52 19.86
N GLY A 99 6.48 15.57 20.14
CA GLY A 99 7.08 14.80 21.24
C GLY A 99 7.10 13.29 20.98
N ILE A 100 7.18 12.89 19.71
CA ILE A 100 7.01 11.51 19.28
C ILE A 100 8.31 10.94 18.76
N ASP A 101 8.64 9.72 19.19
CA ASP A 101 9.74 8.95 18.64
C ASP A 101 9.25 7.86 17.68
N MET A 102 10.20 7.31 16.91
CA MET A 102 9.89 6.33 15.88
C MET A 102 9.46 4.95 16.43
N ASN A 103 9.86 4.59 17.65
CA ASN A 103 9.40 3.34 18.26
C ASN A 103 7.94 3.42 18.68
N PHE A 104 7.51 4.58 19.18
CA PHE A 104 6.09 4.86 19.44
C PHE A 104 5.29 4.77 18.14
N GLU A 105 5.74 5.43 17.06
CA GLU A 105 5.05 5.42 15.77
C GLU A 105 4.88 4.02 15.22
N VAL A 106 5.93 3.19 15.25
CA VAL A 106 5.84 1.79 14.81
C VAL A 106 4.74 1.06 15.60
N LYS A 107 4.76 1.11 16.93
CA LYS A 107 3.75 0.41 17.75
C LYS A 107 2.33 0.90 17.47
N ARG A 108 2.15 2.23 17.35
CA ARG A 108 0.85 2.85 17.07
C ARG A 108 0.31 2.36 15.72
N VAL A 109 1.13 2.43 14.68
CA VAL A 109 0.73 2.09 13.31
C VAL A 109 0.52 0.59 13.15
N GLU A 110 1.32 -0.25 13.81
CA GLU A 110 1.10 -1.70 13.82
C GLU A 110 -0.24 -2.08 14.48
N ALA A 111 -0.55 -1.48 15.62
CA ALA A 111 -1.84 -1.66 16.28
C ALA A 111 -3.00 -1.17 15.39
N LEU A 112 -2.82 -0.03 14.71
CA LEU A 112 -3.81 0.52 13.81
C LEU A 112 -4.07 -0.39 12.59
N ILE A 113 -3.01 -0.90 11.96
CA ILE A 113 -3.11 -1.86 10.85
C ILE A 113 -3.80 -3.15 11.31
N SER A 114 -3.44 -3.70 12.47
CA SER A 114 -4.10 -4.89 13.02
C SER A 114 -5.59 -4.65 13.19
N LYS A 115 -5.97 -3.50 13.76
CA LYS A 115 -7.37 -3.15 13.98
C LYS A 115 -8.12 -2.96 12.66
N ALA A 116 -7.54 -2.29 11.67
CA ALA A 116 -8.16 -2.13 10.36
C ALA A 116 -8.45 -3.49 9.69
N LYS A 117 -7.53 -4.45 9.79
CA LYS A 117 -7.74 -5.83 9.30
C LYS A 117 -8.87 -6.53 10.05
N GLU A 118 -8.92 -6.42 11.37
CA GLU A 118 -10.02 -6.98 12.19
C GLU A 118 -11.39 -6.40 11.79
N LEU A 119 -11.42 -5.12 11.40
CA LEU A 119 -12.63 -4.41 10.95
C LEU A 119 -12.96 -4.65 9.47
N GLY A 120 -12.16 -5.43 8.74
CA GLY A 120 -12.36 -5.71 7.32
C GLY A 120 -12.18 -4.48 6.42
N MET A 121 -11.40 -3.49 6.84
CA MET A 121 -11.10 -2.31 6.03
C MET A 121 -9.99 -2.60 5.03
N THR A 122 -10.08 -1.98 3.85
CA THR A 122 -8.96 -1.92 2.90
C THR A 122 -7.87 -1.00 3.44
N ILE A 123 -6.60 -1.41 3.32
CA ILE A 123 -5.44 -0.65 3.78
C ILE A 123 -4.62 -0.15 2.58
N ILE A 124 -4.53 1.16 2.44
CA ILE A 124 -3.67 1.81 1.45
C ILE A 124 -2.40 2.33 2.12
N GLY A 125 -1.26 1.80 1.71
CA GLY A 125 0.05 2.33 2.05
C GLY A 125 0.47 3.35 1.00
N ALA A 126 0.55 4.62 1.39
CA ALA A 126 0.76 5.70 0.46
C ALA A 126 2.13 6.38 0.65
N HIS A 127 2.83 6.69 -0.45
CA HIS A 127 4.01 7.55 -0.43
C HIS A 127 3.86 8.64 -1.49
N ILE A 128 3.38 9.81 -1.07
CA ILE A 128 2.84 10.85 -1.97
C ILE A 128 3.53 12.22 -1.83
N GLU A 129 4.64 12.26 -1.10
CA GLU A 129 5.42 13.48 -0.85
C GLU A 129 6.72 13.54 -1.67
N GLY A 130 6.94 12.56 -2.55
CA GLY A 130 8.09 12.53 -3.46
C GLY A 130 9.38 12.02 -2.83
N MET A 131 10.46 11.96 -3.61
CA MET A 131 11.76 11.41 -3.16
C MET A 131 12.33 12.13 -1.94
N ALA A 132 11.97 13.39 -1.75
CA ALA A 132 12.40 14.20 -0.61
C ALA A 132 11.95 13.64 0.75
N ARG A 133 11.05 12.64 0.77
CA ARG A 133 10.59 11.90 1.95
C ARG A 133 10.98 10.41 1.94
N ARG A 134 12.03 10.07 1.18
CA ARG A 134 12.67 8.75 1.19
C ARG A 134 14.18 8.88 1.20
N VAL A 135 14.71 9.64 2.15
CA VAL A 135 16.12 10.06 2.17
C VAL A 135 16.92 9.50 3.36
N ASP A 136 16.25 9.05 4.41
CA ASP A 136 16.90 8.60 5.63
C ASP A 136 16.28 7.33 6.23
N SER A 137 16.88 6.86 7.33
CA SER A 137 16.45 5.64 8.01
C SER A 137 15.10 5.79 8.72
N THR A 138 14.65 7.01 8.99
CA THR A 138 13.31 7.24 9.56
C THR A 138 12.24 7.11 8.48
N ASP A 139 12.48 7.62 7.28
CA ASP A 139 11.63 7.39 6.11
C ASP A 139 11.55 5.91 5.76
N GLU A 140 12.71 5.24 5.65
CA GLU A 140 12.80 3.79 5.40
C GLU A 140 12.00 3.00 6.44
N ARG A 141 12.11 3.38 7.71
CA ARG A 141 11.37 2.72 8.79
C ARG A 141 9.86 2.95 8.68
N SER A 142 9.41 4.10 8.23
CA SER A 142 7.97 4.34 7.98
C SER A 142 7.45 3.44 6.85
N ILE A 143 8.19 3.37 5.74
CA ILE A 143 7.88 2.54 4.57
C ILE A 143 7.82 1.06 4.95
N ASN A 144 8.87 0.56 5.62
CA ASN A 144 8.98 -0.84 6.02
C ASN A 144 7.94 -1.26 7.08
N THR A 145 7.30 -0.31 7.75
CA THR A 145 6.24 -0.61 8.72
C THR A 145 4.88 -0.75 8.04
N VAL A 146 4.61 0.08 7.03
CA VAL A 146 3.28 0.24 6.41
C VAL A 146 3.14 -0.59 5.13
N ILE A 147 4.06 -0.42 4.17
CA ILE A 147 3.94 -0.97 2.83
C ILE A 147 3.80 -2.49 2.81
N PRO A 148 4.60 -3.28 3.56
CA PRO A 148 4.48 -4.74 3.54
C PRO A 148 3.13 -5.27 4.06
N LYS A 149 2.34 -4.43 4.73
CA LYS A 149 1.09 -4.83 5.39
C LYS A 149 -0.15 -4.22 4.72
N SER A 150 0.05 -3.49 3.63
CA SER A 150 -1.00 -2.81 2.86
C SER A 150 -1.61 -3.73 1.82
N ASP A 151 -2.86 -3.51 1.48
CA ASP A 151 -3.56 -4.21 0.40
C ASP A 151 -3.32 -3.51 -0.95
N LEU A 152 -2.98 -2.22 -0.92
CA LEU A 152 -2.65 -1.40 -2.08
C LEU A 152 -1.50 -0.45 -1.75
N ILE A 153 -0.54 -0.34 -2.68
CA ILE A 153 0.48 0.70 -2.67
C ILE A 153 0.01 1.86 -3.56
N LEU A 154 0.03 3.09 -3.03
CA LEU A 154 -0.30 4.30 -3.79
C LEU A 154 0.87 5.27 -3.77
N VAL A 155 1.41 5.61 -4.94
CA VAL A 155 2.54 6.54 -5.06
C VAL A 155 2.33 7.57 -6.15
N ILE A 156 2.99 8.72 -6.00
CA ILE A 156 3.22 9.63 -7.14
C ILE A 156 4.51 9.21 -7.86
N ALA A 157 4.64 9.58 -9.14
CA ALA A 157 5.77 9.17 -9.97
C ALA A 157 7.13 9.58 -9.37
N ASP A 158 7.20 10.75 -8.74
CA ASP A 158 8.44 11.22 -8.08
C ASP A 158 8.89 10.25 -6.98
N SER A 159 7.98 9.77 -6.12
CA SER A 159 8.27 8.82 -5.03
C SER A 159 8.93 7.52 -5.49
N ASP A 160 8.69 7.13 -6.74
CA ASP A 160 9.12 5.87 -7.36
C ASP A 160 10.06 6.11 -8.56
N SER A 161 10.77 7.25 -8.57
CA SER A 161 11.67 7.63 -9.68
C SER A 161 12.85 6.66 -9.89
N ASP A 162 13.22 5.89 -8.86
CA ASP A 162 14.22 4.81 -8.90
C ASP A 162 13.60 3.40 -9.07
N GLY A 163 12.28 3.32 -9.21
CA GLY A 163 11.52 2.06 -9.32
C GLY A 163 11.40 1.27 -8.02
N PHE A 164 11.73 1.84 -6.85
CA PHE A 164 11.66 1.15 -5.55
C PHE A 164 10.30 0.49 -5.29
N PHE A 165 9.20 1.23 -5.41
CA PHE A 165 7.85 0.72 -5.15
C PHE A 165 7.36 -0.18 -6.27
N THR A 166 7.73 0.09 -7.53
CA THR A 166 7.43 -0.81 -8.65
C THR A 166 8.05 -2.18 -8.42
N ASN A 167 9.35 -2.24 -8.16
CA ASN A 167 10.06 -3.49 -7.90
C ASN A 167 9.55 -4.18 -6.63
N TYR A 168 9.18 -3.42 -5.60
CA TYR A 168 8.60 -3.97 -4.38
C TYR A 168 7.23 -4.62 -4.63
N SER A 169 6.35 -3.94 -5.38
CA SER A 169 5.03 -4.43 -5.77
C SER A 169 5.14 -5.75 -6.54
N GLU A 170 5.94 -5.78 -7.60
CA GLU A 170 6.15 -6.98 -8.43
C GLU A 170 6.71 -8.15 -7.61
N LYS A 171 7.66 -7.88 -6.73
CA LYS A 171 8.30 -8.92 -5.91
C LYS A 171 7.37 -9.52 -4.85
N ASN A 172 6.50 -8.69 -4.25
CA ASN A 172 5.68 -9.10 -3.10
C ASN A 172 4.21 -9.35 -3.46
N GLY A 173 3.81 -9.08 -4.71
CA GLY A 173 2.43 -9.28 -5.18
C GLY A 173 1.42 -8.32 -4.55
N ILE A 174 1.87 -7.15 -4.06
CA ILE A 174 0.97 -6.10 -3.56
C ILE A 174 0.68 -5.16 -4.73
N PRO A 175 -0.59 -4.94 -5.13
CA PRO A 175 -0.90 -4.08 -6.26
C PRO A 175 -0.42 -2.65 -6.03
N LEU A 176 -0.05 -1.97 -7.12
CA LEU A 176 0.50 -0.62 -7.12
C LEU A 176 -0.30 0.29 -8.04
N ILE A 177 -0.73 1.42 -7.50
CA ILE A 177 -1.16 2.57 -8.29
C ILE A 177 -0.07 3.62 -8.25
N LYS A 178 0.43 3.94 -9.43
CA LYS A 178 1.37 5.03 -9.64
C LYS A 178 0.70 6.11 -10.47
N VAL A 179 0.47 7.25 -9.85
CA VAL A 179 -0.07 8.43 -10.53
C VAL A 179 1.05 9.42 -10.85
N LYS A 180 0.82 10.37 -11.76
CA LYS A 180 1.85 11.33 -12.16
C LYS A 180 2.15 12.31 -11.02
N GLU A 181 1.14 12.99 -10.49
CA GLU A 181 1.26 13.99 -9.42
C GLU A 181 0.17 13.80 -8.35
N SER A 182 0.30 14.47 -7.19
CA SER A 182 -0.63 14.27 -6.06
C SER A 182 -2.09 14.56 -6.42
N LEU A 183 -2.36 15.49 -7.34
CA LEU A 183 -3.73 15.81 -7.77
C LEU A 183 -4.40 14.68 -8.58
N ASP A 184 -3.61 13.79 -9.18
CA ASP A 184 -4.11 12.67 -9.97
C ASP A 184 -4.56 11.49 -9.08
N ILE A 185 -4.25 11.52 -7.77
CA ILE A 185 -4.70 10.50 -6.79
C ILE A 185 -6.23 10.42 -6.76
N GLY A 186 -6.92 11.56 -6.79
CA GLY A 186 -8.37 11.62 -6.69
C GLY A 186 -9.08 10.88 -7.84
N PRO A 187 -8.77 11.22 -9.11
CA PRO A 187 -9.24 10.46 -10.26
C PRO A 187 -8.90 8.97 -10.17
N ALA A 188 -7.65 8.62 -9.83
CA ALA A 188 -7.24 7.22 -9.74
C ALA A 188 -8.01 6.42 -8.66
N LEU A 189 -8.32 7.04 -7.52
CA LEU A 189 -9.16 6.39 -6.49
C LEU A 189 -10.58 6.13 -7.00
N LYS A 190 -11.17 7.05 -7.76
CA LYS A 190 -12.54 6.88 -8.29
C LYS A 190 -12.64 5.70 -9.25
N GLU A 191 -11.62 5.46 -10.06
CA GLU A 191 -11.57 4.29 -10.96
C GLU A 191 -11.64 2.96 -10.18
N LEU A 192 -11.17 2.93 -8.92
CA LEU A 192 -11.26 1.75 -8.05
C LEU A 192 -12.60 1.61 -7.32
N PHE A 193 -13.42 2.67 -7.29
CA PHE A 193 -14.74 2.61 -6.66
C PHE A 193 -15.76 1.92 -7.56
N GLU A 194 -15.50 1.92 -8.87
CA GLU A 194 -16.42 1.44 -9.92
C GLU A 194 -16.23 -0.04 -10.27
N SER A 195 -15.22 -0.70 -9.70
CA SER A 195 -15.00 -2.15 -9.86
C SER A 195 -15.86 -2.95 -8.89
N GLU A 196 -17.16 -3.06 -9.19
CA GLU A 196 -18.07 -4.12 -8.70
C GLU A 196 -18.57 -4.98 -9.86
#